data_AF-A0A4Y2NGB7-F1
#
_entry.id   AF-A0A4Y2NGB7-F1
#
_cell.length_a   1.000
_cell.length_b   1.000
_cell.length_c   1.000
_cell.angle_alpha   90.00
_cell.angle_beta   90.00
_cell.angle_gamma   90.00
#
_symmetry.space_group_name_H-M   'P 1'
#
loop_
_entity.id
_entity.type
_entity.pdbx_description
1 polymer ?
#
loop_
_entity_poly.entity_id
_entity_poly.type
_entity_poly.pdbx_seq_one_letter_code
_entity_poly.pdbx_strand_id
1 'polypeptide(L)'
;MNNASEGIKEVERISKLANWTNELKLTNAISRLAGLAKNLRITQGYRYNVWSEWKVAITSRFKRGITMQTFLAHQSDRKPKRNESLVDYIYAKGRSLGNSSFYYTPI
;
A
#
# COMPACT_ATOMS: atom_id res chain seq x y z
N MET A 1 13.87 0.96 -9.19
CA MET A 1 12.92 1.22 -8.10
C MET A 1 11.65 0.47 -8.45
N ASN A 2 11.40 -0.69 -7.83
CA ASN A 2 10.25 -1.53 -8.15
C ASN A 2 8.97 -0.87 -7.65
N ASN A 3 8.31 -0.16 -8.57
CA ASN A 3 7.01 0.45 -8.33
C ASN A 3 5.93 -0.65 -8.19
N ALA A 4 4.81 -0.33 -7.53
CA ALA A 4 3.68 -1.27 -7.39
C ALA A 4 3.17 -1.83 -8.73
N SER A 5 3.37 -1.09 -9.83
CA SER A 5 2.99 -1.50 -11.19
C SER A 5 3.84 -2.67 -11.72
N GLU A 6 5.15 -2.69 -11.45
CA GLU A 6 6.05 -3.79 -11.81
C GLU A 6 5.71 -5.07 -11.04
N GLY A 7 5.42 -4.95 -9.74
CA GLY A 7 4.96 -6.08 -8.93
C GLY A 7 3.65 -6.69 -9.47
N ILE A 8 2.70 -5.86 -9.89
CA ILE A 8 1.44 -6.30 -10.50
C ILE A 8 1.70 -6.99 -11.85
N LYS A 9 2.51 -6.39 -12.73
CA LYS A 9 2.86 -6.97 -14.03
C LYS A 9 3.48 -8.35 -13.89
N GLU A 10 4.34 -8.54 -12.90
CA GLU A 10 4.98 -9.83 -12.66
C GLU A 10 3.99 -10.89 -12.16
N VAL A 11 3.07 -10.53 -11.26
CA VAL A 11 1.97 -11.44 -10.86
C VAL A 11 1.13 -11.81 -12.08
N GLU A 12 0.78 -10.85 -12.95
CA GLU A 12 0.00 -11.14 -14.16
C GLU A 12 0.74 -12.07 -15.12
N ARG A 13 2.04 -11.83 -15.34
CA ARG A 13 2.89 -12.65 -16.20
C ARG A 13 2.94 -14.11 -15.72
N ILE A 14 3.25 -14.33 -14.45
CA ILE A 14 3.30 -15.68 -13.86
C ILE A 14 1.90 -16.33 -13.91
N SER A 15 0.87 -15.56 -13.58
CA SER A 15 -0.51 -16.07 -13.56
C SER A 15 -0.99 -16.56 -14.91
N LYS A 16 -0.55 -15.90 -16.00
CA LYS A 16 -0.89 -16.30 -17.37
C LYS A 16 -0.21 -17.61 -17.76
N LEU A 17 1.06 -17.78 -17.35
CA LEU A 17 1.82 -19.00 -17.63
C LEU A 17 1.31 -20.20 -16.84
N ALA A 18 0.92 -19.99 -15.58
CA ALA A 18 0.49 -21.04 -14.68
C ALA A 18 -1.05 -21.16 -14.56
N ASN A 19 -1.80 -20.44 -15.39
CA ASN A 19 -3.27 -20.41 -15.43
C ASN A 19 -3.95 -20.18 -14.06
N TRP A 20 -3.45 -19.22 -13.29
CA TRP A 20 -3.95 -18.94 -11.93
C TRP A 20 -5.34 -18.29 -11.93
N THR A 21 -6.16 -18.66 -10.94
CA THR A 21 -7.41 -17.96 -10.63
C THR A 21 -7.15 -16.55 -10.08
N ASN A 22 -8.16 -15.69 -10.08
CA ASN A 22 -8.04 -14.33 -9.52
C ASN A 22 -7.76 -14.34 -8.01
N GLU A 23 -8.26 -15.34 -7.28
CA GLU A 23 -7.98 -15.52 -5.84
C GLU A 23 -6.51 -15.85 -5.61
N LEU A 24 -5.92 -16.70 -6.44
CA LEU A 24 -4.51 -17.08 -6.33
C LEU A 24 -3.59 -15.93 -6.73
N LYS A 25 -3.94 -15.16 -7.76
CA LYS A 25 -3.25 -13.89 -8.10
C LYS A 25 -3.23 -12.93 -6.91
N LEU A 26 -4.40 -12.73 -6.29
CA LEU A 26 -4.53 -11.84 -5.15
C LEU A 26 -3.71 -12.33 -3.95
N THR A 27 -3.80 -13.62 -3.64
CA THR A 27 -3.05 -14.25 -2.54
C THR A 27 -1.55 -14.07 -2.72
N ASN A 28 -1.04 -14.32 -3.93
CA ASN A 28 0.36 -14.14 -4.26
C ASN A 28 0.81 -12.67 -4.19
N ALA A 29 -0.03 -11.74 -4.66
CA ALA A 29 0.27 -10.32 -4.56
C ALA A 29 0.31 -9.83 -3.11
N ILE A 30 -0.59 -10.34 -2.25
CA ILE A 30 -0.62 -10.02 -0.82
C ILE A 30 0.61 -10.56 -0.10
N SER A 31 1.05 -11.79 -0.42
CA SER A 31 2.22 -12.39 0.23
C SER A 31 3.52 -11.64 -0.05
N ARG A 32 3.58 -10.91 -1.16
CA ARG A 32 4.72 -10.07 -1.57
C ARG A 32 4.71 -8.68 -0.96
N LEU A 33 3.67 -8.31 -0.19
CA LEU A 33 3.59 -6.99 0.43
C LEU A 33 4.57 -6.86 1.60
N ALA A 34 5.28 -5.73 1.62
CA ALA A 34 6.18 -5.34 2.69
C ALA A 34 5.85 -3.92 3.19
N GLY A 35 6.38 -3.57 4.36
CA GLY A 35 6.30 -2.23 4.94
C GLY A 35 4.89 -1.65 4.95
N LEU A 36 4.75 -0.44 4.41
CA LEU A 36 3.50 0.32 4.40
C LEU A 36 2.39 -0.36 3.60
N ALA A 37 2.73 -1.09 2.54
CA ALA A 37 1.73 -1.80 1.75
C ALA A 37 1.15 -2.99 2.52
N LYS A 38 1.96 -3.68 3.33
CA LYS A 38 1.50 -4.72 4.25
C LYS A 38 0.59 -4.14 5.34
N ASN A 39 0.98 -3.00 5.93
CA ASN A 39 0.16 -2.29 6.91
C ASN A 39 -1.19 -1.84 6.31
N LEU A 40 -1.18 -1.39 5.05
CA LEU A 40 -2.41 -1.05 4.34
C LEU A 40 -3.33 -2.27 4.17
N ARG A 41 -2.77 -3.44 3.83
CA ARG A 41 -3.55 -4.68 3.73
C ARG A 41 -4.23 -5.04 5.06
N ILE A 42 -3.48 -4.97 6.16
CA ILE A 42 -3.98 -5.30 7.51
C ILE A 42 -5.13 -4.36 7.90
N THR A 43 -4.96 -3.06 7.65
CA THR A 43 -5.87 -2.03 8.16
C THR A 43 -7.11 -1.80 7.29
N GLN A 44 -6.99 -1.98 5.97
CA GLN A 44 -8.02 -1.58 5.01
C GLN A 44 -8.17 -2.55 3.84
N GLY A 45 -7.24 -3.49 3.68
CA GLY A 45 -7.18 -4.35 2.52
C GLY A 45 -8.25 -5.43 2.48
N TYR A 46 -8.89 -5.77 3.61
CA TYR A 46 -10.06 -6.65 3.66
C TYR A 46 -11.22 -6.16 2.79
N ARG A 47 -11.23 -4.88 2.40
CA ARG A 47 -12.24 -4.27 1.52
C ARG A 47 -12.02 -4.58 0.04
N TYR A 48 -10.85 -5.11 -0.33
CA TYR A 48 -10.47 -5.38 -1.71
C TYR A 48 -10.04 -6.84 -1.84
N ASN A 49 -11.04 -7.73 -1.94
CA ASN A 49 -10.84 -9.18 -2.07
C ASN A 49 -11.00 -9.69 -3.51
N VAL A 50 -11.31 -8.79 -4.45
CA VAL A 50 -11.31 -9.08 -5.88
C VAL A 50 -10.03 -8.53 -6.51
N TRP A 51 -9.37 -9.34 -7.37
CA TRP A 51 -8.11 -8.97 -8.02
C TRP A 51 -8.15 -7.62 -8.74
N SER A 52 -9.21 -7.36 -9.51
CA SER A 52 -9.38 -6.12 -10.28
C SER A 52 -9.50 -4.89 -9.37
N GLU A 53 -10.32 -4.97 -8.32
CA GLU A 53 -10.49 -3.90 -7.32
C GLU A 53 -9.20 -3.65 -6.55
N TRP A 54 -8.52 -4.73 -6.14
CA TRP A 54 -7.26 -4.64 -5.43
C TRP A 54 -6.18 -3.94 -6.26
N LYS A 55 -6.06 -4.26 -7.56
CA LYS A 55 -5.14 -3.57 -8.49
C LYS A 55 -5.43 -2.08 -8.54
N VAL A 56 -6.69 -1.68 -8.69
CA VAL A 56 -7.06 -0.26 -8.75
C VAL A 56 -6.73 0.44 -7.43
N ALA A 57 -7.08 -0.17 -6.30
CA ALA A 57 -6.87 0.39 -4.97
C ALA A 57 -5.38 0.56 -4.64
N ILE A 58 -4.56 -0.47 -4.85
CA ILE A 58 -3.13 -0.43 -4.57
C ILE A 58 -2.44 0.57 -5.52
N THR A 59 -2.78 0.56 -6.81
CA THR A 59 -2.16 1.47 -7.78
C THR A 59 -2.58 2.91 -7.51
N SER A 60 -3.81 3.17 -7.07
CA SER A 60 -4.28 4.51 -6.68
C SER A 60 -3.55 5.04 -5.44
N ARG A 61 -3.34 4.19 -4.43
CA ARG A 61 -2.64 4.54 -3.18
C ARG A 61 -1.18 4.91 -3.43
N PHE A 62 -0.52 4.14 -4.28
CA PHE A 62 0.91 4.30 -4.57
C PHE A 62 1.16 5.04 -5.90
N LYS A 63 0.14 5.68 -6.49
CA LYS A 63 0.20 6.34 -7.83
C LYS A 63 1.04 7.61 -7.84
N ARG A 64 1.10 8.31 -6.72
CA ARG A 64 1.92 9.51 -6.52
C ARG A 64 2.96 9.17 -5.49
N GLY A 65 4.23 9.15 -5.89
CA GLY A 65 5.29 9.33 -4.90
C GLY A 65 5.12 10.70 -4.29
N ILE A 66 4.67 10.75 -3.04
CA ILE A 66 4.85 11.95 -2.24
C ILE A 66 6.36 12.21 -2.17
N THR A 67 6.78 13.40 -2.59
CA THR A 67 8.18 13.83 -2.44
C THR A 67 8.52 13.88 -0.96
N MET A 68 9.79 13.67 -0.59
CA MET A 68 10.20 13.74 0.83
C MET A 68 9.76 15.07 1.47
N GLN A 69 9.77 16.17 0.71
CA GLN A 69 9.29 17.48 1.17
C GLN A 69 7.78 17.48 1.47
N THR A 70 6.95 16.96 0.57
CA THR A 70 5.49 16.86 0.81
C THR A 70 5.19 15.88 1.95
N PHE A 71 5.99 14.83 2.10
CA PHE A 71 5.89 13.90 3.21
C PHE A 71 6.19 14.60 4.55
N LEU A 72 7.32 15.29 4.64
CA LEU A 72 7.72 16.04 5.82
C LEU A 72 6.69 17.11 6.18
N ALA A 73 6.17 17.86 5.20
CA ALA A 73 5.11 18.84 5.39
C ALA A 73 3.83 18.19 5.98
N HIS A 74 3.40 17.05 5.44
CA HIS A 74 2.24 16.33 6.00
C HIS A 74 2.49 15.80 7.42
N GLN A 75 3.72 15.39 7.73
CA GLN A 75 4.10 14.93 9.08
C GLN A 75 4.19 16.07 10.09
N SER A 76 4.60 17.27 9.65
CA SER A 76 4.69 18.47 10.48
C SER A 76 3.34 19.13 10.72
N ASP A 77 2.45 19.11 9.72
CA ASP A 77 1.11 19.68 9.83
C ASP A 77 0.22 18.86 10.76
N ARG A 78 0.46 17.55 10.83
CA ARG A 78 -0.28 16.67 11.73
C ARG A 78 0.25 16.72 13.15
N LYS A 79 -0.28 17.66 13.94
CA LYS A 79 -0.07 17.76 15.40
C LYS A 79 -1.20 17.07 16.18
N PRO A 80 -0.93 16.47 17.35
CA PRO A 80 -1.97 15.84 18.15
C PRO A 80 -2.99 16.87 18.63
N LYS A 81 -4.28 16.49 18.63
CA LYS A 81 -5.36 17.36 19.15
C LYS A 81 -5.47 17.21 20.66
N ARG A 82 -5.98 18.24 21.34
CA ARG A 82 -6.05 18.31 22.82
C ARG A 82 -6.76 17.11 23.47
N ASN A 83 -7.74 16.52 22.79
CA ASN A 83 -8.54 15.40 23.31
C ASN A 83 -8.39 14.12 22.46
N GLU A 84 -7.31 14.03 21.68
CA GLU A 84 -7.05 12.86 20.85
C GLU A 84 -6.18 11.85 21.60
N SER A 85 -6.55 10.57 21.53
CA SER A 85 -5.73 9.51 22.11
C SER A 85 -4.42 9.38 21.32
N LEU A 86 -3.33 9.00 22.01
CA LEU A 86 -2.04 8.77 21.38
C LEU A 86 -2.14 7.71 20.25
N VAL A 87 -2.98 6.70 20.45
CA VAL A 87 -3.22 5.63 19.48
C VAL A 87 -3.86 6.19 18.21
N ASP A 88 -4.92 7.00 18.33
CA ASP A 88 -5.60 7.63 17.19
C ASP A 88 -4.69 8.59 16.44
N TYR A 89 -3.87 9.35 17.19
CA TYR A 89 -2.87 10.24 16.62
C TYR A 89 -1.84 9.47 15.80
N ILE A 90 -1.23 8.41 16.35
CA ILE A 90 -0.24 7.58 15.65
C ILE A 90 -0.86 6.95 14.41
N TYR A 91 -2.10 6.46 14.50
CA TYR A 91 -2.79 5.85 13.37
C TYR A 91 -3.09 6.86 12.25
N ALA A 92 -3.56 8.06 12.62
CA ALA A 92 -3.79 9.15 11.67
C ALA A 92 -2.48 9.62 11.01
N LYS A 93 -1.39 9.67 11.79
CA LYS A 93 -0.04 10.05 11.31
C LYS A 93 0.58 8.97 10.43
N GLY A 94 0.25 7.70 10.69
CA GLY A 94 0.64 6.57 9.84
C GLY A 94 -0.14 6.50 8.53
N ARG A 95 -1.36 7.04 8.49
CA ARG A 95 -2.20 7.07 7.28
C ARG A 95 -1.61 7.93 6.16
N SER A 96 -0.89 9.01 6.50
CA SER A 96 -0.19 9.87 5.53
C SER A 96 1.09 9.24 4.97
N LEU A 97 1.64 8.20 5.61
CA LEU A 97 2.73 7.39 5.06
C LEU A 97 2.26 6.54 3.87
N GLY A 98 0.99 6.14 3.80
CA GLY A 98 0.46 5.26 2.74
C GLY A 98 0.58 5.80 1.30
N ASN A 99 1.05 7.04 1.14
CA ASN A 99 1.27 7.73 -0.12
C ASN A 99 2.77 8.04 -0.38
N SER A 100 3.70 7.67 0.50
CA SER A 100 5.14 7.87 0.29
C SER A 100 5.77 6.64 -0.37
N SER A 101 6.46 6.84 -1.49
CA SER A 101 7.07 5.78 -2.31
C SER A 101 8.26 5.06 -1.66
N PHE A 102 8.54 5.28 -0.37
CA PHE A 102 9.82 4.94 0.24
C PHE A 102 9.95 3.48 0.74
N TYR A 103 8.94 2.63 0.58
CA TYR A 103 8.98 1.29 1.21
C TYR A 103 8.43 0.15 0.33
N TYR A 104 8.86 0.10 -0.93
CA TYR A 104 8.85 -1.15 -1.70
C TYR A 104 10.28 -1.61 -1.97
N THR A 105 10.84 -2.35 -1.03
CA THR A 105 12.01 -3.20 -1.25
C THR A 105 11.63 -4.60 -0.80
N PRO A 106 11.38 -5.56 -1.71
CA PRO A 106 11.54 -6.96 -1.40
C PRO A 106 13.04 -7.28 -1.44
N ILE A 107 13.49 -8.03 -0.43
CA ILE A 107 14.68 -8.88 -0.54
C ILE A 107 14.32 -10.03 -1.49
#